data_AF-A0A3Q8FDT0-F1
#
_entry.id   AF-A0A3Q8FDT0-F1
#
_cell.length_a   1.000
_cell.length_b   1.000
_cell.length_c   1.000
_cell.angle_alpha   90.00
_cell.angle_beta   90.00
_cell.angle_gamma   90.00
#
_symmetry.space_group_name_H-M   'P 1'
#
loop_
_entity.id
_entity.type
_entity.pdbx_description
1 polymer ?
#
loop_
_entity_poly.entity_id
_entity_poly.type
_entity_poly.pdbx_seq_one_letter_code
_entity_poly.pdbx_strand_id
1 'polypeptide(L)'
;MSLPSGHYRILAYRGFHDLPRLMWVADEASRQWLLDCPFDDALDDYAAEYRVHTMGTDVERAVEPWEKHALGLLAMVGTVPVAALHFDATHRASFHLT
;
A
#
# COMPACT_ATOMS: atom_id res chain seq x y z
N MET A 1 -2.06 4.26 -13.97
CA MET A 1 -0.97 5.10 -13.41
C MET A 1 -0.31 4.31 -12.31
N SER A 2 0.87 3.76 -12.56
CA SER A 2 1.62 3.03 -11.52
C SER A 2 2.10 3.96 -10.42
N LEU A 3 2.40 3.40 -9.25
CA LEU A 3 3.04 4.15 -8.16
C LEU A 3 4.40 4.67 -8.67
N PRO A 4 4.71 5.98 -8.59
CA PRO A 4 5.98 6.50 -9.08
C PRO A 4 7.15 5.92 -8.27
N SER A 5 8.31 5.71 -8.89
CA SER A 5 9.52 5.32 -8.16
C SER A 5 9.93 6.44 -7.19
N GLY A 6 10.50 6.07 -6.04
CA GLY A 6 10.85 7.01 -4.99
C GLY A 6 10.71 6.46 -3.58
N HIS A 7 10.80 7.36 -2.60
CA HIS A 7 10.70 7.02 -1.18
C HIS A 7 9.26 7.19 -0.67
N TYR A 8 8.78 6.17 0.04
CA TYR A 8 7.44 6.14 0.61
C TYR A 8 7.52 5.91 2.11
N ARG A 9 6.83 6.77 2.85
CA ARG A 9 6.62 6.60 4.29
C ARG A 9 5.39 5.74 4.54
N ILE A 10 5.53 4.72 5.37
CA ILE A 10 4.41 3.92 5.84
C ILE A 10 3.75 4.68 7.00
N LEU A 11 2.49 5.07 6.80
CA LEU A 11 1.68 5.77 7.80
C LEU A 11 1.03 4.77 8.76
N ALA A 12 0.51 3.67 8.22
CA ALA A 12 -0.05 2.55 8.97
C ALA A 12 -0.13 1.31 8.10
N TYR A 13 -0.24 0.13 8.71
CA TYR A 13 -0.47 -1.13 8.00
C TYR A 13 -1.39 -2.06 8.80
N ARG A 14 -2.08 -2.97 8.11
CA ARG A 14 -2.95 -4.00 8.70
C ARG A 14 -2.64 -5.38 8.10
N GLY A 15 -2.79 -6.41 8.93
CA GLY A 15 -2.46 -7.80 8.58
C GLY A 15 -0.95 -7.98 8.47
N PHE A 16 -0.33 -8.48 9.53
CA PHE A 16 1.12 -8.65 9.60
C PHE A 16 1.45 -10.10 9.93
N HIS A 17 2.03 -10.77 8.94
CA HIS A 17 2.67 -12.07 9.09
C HIS A 17 4.12 -11.91 8.57
N ASP A 18 4.39 -12.20 7.29
CA ASP A 18 5.71 -12.00 6.67
C ASP A 18 5.82 -10.67 5.91
N LEU A 19 4.74 -10.32 5.21
CA LEU A 19 4.56 -9.06 4.50
C LEU A 19 3.30 -8.36 4.99
N PRO A 20 3.27 -7.02 5.06
CA PRO A 20 2.06 -6.31 5.39
C PRO A 20 1.03 -6.50 4.27
N ARG A 21 -0.18 -6.99 4.62
CA ARG A 21 -1.25 -7.25 3.64
C ARG A 21 -1.88 -5.96 3.14
N LEU A 22 -2.09 -5.00 4.03
CA LEU A 22 -2.54 -3.66 3.67
C LEU A 22 -1.58 -2.62 4.21
N MET A 23 -1.13 -1.70 3.37
CA MET A 23 -0.28 -0.58 3.77
C MET A 23 -0.88 0.73 3.31
N TRP A 24 -0.97 1.69 4.22
CA TRP A 24 -1.25 3.08 3.91
C TRP A 24 0.06 3.85 3.92
N VAL A 25 0.39 4.45 2.78
CA VAL A 25 1.69 5.10 2.56
C VAL A 25 1.51 6.50 2.00
N ALA A 26 2.53 7.32 2.18
CA ALA A 26 2.65 8.62 1.55
C ALA A 26 4.00 8.80 0.87
N ASP A 27 4.03 9.51 -0.25
CA ASP A 27 5.24 9.90 -0.96
C ASP A 27 5.80 11.20 -0.40
N GLU A 28 6.91 11.65 -0.99
CA GLU A 28 7.55 12.92 -0.67
C GLU A 28 6.65 14.14 -0.98
N ALA A 29 5.73 14.02 -1.93
CA ALA A 29 4.73 15.06 -2.23
C ALA A 29 3.50 15.01 -1.29
N SER A 30 3.52 14.19 -0.23
CA SER A 30 2.42 13.97 0.71
C SER A 30 1.10 13.48 0.07
N ARG A 31 1.17 12.95 -1.14
CA ARG A 31 0.08 12.19 -1.74
C ARG A 31 -0.02 10.85 -1.01
N GLN A 32 -1.21 10.28 -0.97
CA GLN A 32 -1.47 9.09 -0.18
C GLN A 32 -1.96 7.94 -1.06
N TRP A 33 -1.47 6.75 -0.74
CA TRP A 33 -1.81 5.52 -1.44
C TRP A 33 -2.10 4.41 -0.46
N LEU A 34 -2.92 3.49 -0.92
CA LEU A 34 -3.17 2.24 -0.23
C LEU A 34 -2.67 1.10 -1.10
N LEU A 35 -1.77 0.30 -0.53
CA LEU A 35 -1.23 -0.90 -1.15
C LEU A 35 -1.93 -2.11 -0.53
N ASP A 36 -2.53 -2.94 -1.37
CA ASP A 36 -3.24 -4.17 -0.99
C ASP A 36 -2.55 -5.38 -1.63
N CYS A 37 -2.01 -6.26 -0.78
CA CYS A 37 -1.47 -7.56 -1.14
C CYS A 37 -2.24 -8.62 -0.36
N PRO A 38 -3.32 -9.18 -0.95
CA PRO A 38 -4.03 -10.27 -0.33
C PRO A 38 -3.12 -11.51 -0.25
N PHE A 39 -3.29 -12.27 0.83
CA PHE A 39 -2.73 -13.60 0.92
C PHE A 39 -3.65 -14.55 0.14
N ASP A 40 -3.09 -15.38 -0.72
CA ASP A 40 -3.84 -16.37 -1.49
C ASP A 40 -3.82 -17.69 -0.72
N ASP A 41 -4.90 -17.99 0.01
CA ASP A 41 -5.05 -19.22 0.79
C ASP A 41 -5.01 -20.50 -0.08
N ALA A 42 -5.25 -20.40 -1.40
CA ALA A 42 -5.18 -21.55 -2.30
C ALA A 42 -3.75 -21.86 -2.74
N LEU A 43 -2.89 -20.84 -2.82
CA LEU A 43 -1.47 -20.97 -3.13
C LEU A 43 -0.60 -21.06 -1.87
N ASP A 44 -1.18 -20.79 -0.69
CA ASP A 44 -0.48 -20.65 0.58
C ASP A 44 0.68 -19.65 0.50
N ASP A 45 0.51 -18.62 -0.32
CA ASP A 45 1.55 -17.63 -0.63
C ASP A 45 0.94 -16.22 -0.79
N TYR A 46 1.80 -15.21 -0.66
CA TYR A 46 1.43 -13.83 -0.94
C TYR A 46 1.40 -13.57 -2.43
N ALA A 47 0.48 -12.70 -2.87
CA ALA A 47 0.54 -12.18 -4.23
C ALA A 47 1.93 -11.56 -4.48
N ALA A 48 2.53 -11.88 -5.63
CA ALA A 48 3.82 -11.31 -6.04
C ALA A 48 3.75 -9.80 -6.34
N GLU A 49 2.55 -9.21 -6.30
CA GLU A 49 2.29 -7.81 -6.58
C GLU A 49 1.30 -7.19 -5.57
N TYR A 50 1.60 -5.96 -5.14
CA TYR A 50 0.66 -5.09 -4.45
C TYR A 50 -0.25 -4.38 -5.45
N ARG A 51 -1.55 -4.37 -5.18
CA ARG A 51 -2.51 -3.49 -5.84
C ARG A 51 -2.43 -2.11 -5.24
N VAL A 52 -2.35 -1.09 -6.07
CA VAL A 52 -2.18 0.30 -5.65
C VAL A 52 -3.48 1.05 -5.88
N HIS A 53 -3.98 1.66 -4.82
CA HIS A 53 -5.16 2.50 -4.82
C HIS A 53 -4.79 3.94 -4.44
N THR A 54 -5.35 4.92 -5.16
CA THR A 54 -5.16 6.33 -4.80
C THR A 54 -6.21 6.76 -3.78
N MET A 55 -5.78 7.47 -2.75
CA MET A 55 -6.70 8.03 -1.75
C MET A 55 -7.40 9.30 -2.24
N GLY A 56 -6.92 9.93 -3.32
CA GLY A 56 -7.42 11.22 -3.80
C GLY A 56 -7.09 12.37 -2.82
N THR A 57 -7.25 13.61 -3.27
CA THR A 57 -7.09 14.82 -2.42
C THR A 57 -8.31 15.11 -1.56
N ASP A 58 -9.45 14.49 -1.87
CA ASP A 58 -10.76 14.69 -1.24
C ASP A 58 -11.03 13.70 -0.10
N VAL A 59 -9.98 13.29 0.62
CA VAL A 59 -10.17 12.54 1.85
C VAL A 59 -10.61 13.53 2.92
N GLU A 60 -11.91 13.82 2.94
CA GLU A 60 -12.56 14.27 4.18
C GLU A 60 -12.08 13.34 5.29
N ARG A 61 -11.40 13.94 6.28
CA ARG A 61 -10.61 13.30 7.36
C ARG A 61 -11.39 12.33 8.25
N ALA A 62 -12.66 12.07 7.96
CA ALA A 62 -13.58 11.38 8.86
C ALA A 62 -13.67 9.86 8.66
N VAL A 63 -13.34 9.33 7.48
CA VAL A 63 -13.44 7.88 7.19
C VAL A 63 -12.05 7.28 7.13
N GLU A 64 -11.80 6.21 7.91
CA GLU A 64 -10.50 5.54 7.91
C GLU A 64 -10.18 5.01 6.49
N PRO A 65 -8.93 5.11 6.00
CA PRO A 65 -8.53 4.60 4.67
C PRO A 65 -8.93 3.15 4.42
N TRP A 66 -8.93 2.35 5.50
CA TRP A 66 -9.34 0.95 5.51
C TRP A 66 -10.81 0.75 5.16
N GLU A 67 -11.70 1.59 5.68
CA GLU A 67 -13.13 1.51 5.41
C GLU A 67 -13.42 1.90 3.97
N LYS A 68 -12.76 2.94 3.45
CA LYS A 68 -12.88 3.31 2.02
C LYS A 68 -12.45 2.18 1.10
N HIS A 69 -11.35 1.49 1.43
CA HIS A 69 -10.91 0.31 0.69
C HIS A 69 -11.93 -0.83 0.76
N ALA A 70 -12.42 -1.16 1.96
CA ALA A 70 -13.41 -2.22 2.17
C ALA A 70 -14.74 -1.97 1.44
N LEU A 71 -15.14 -0.70 1.31
CA LEU A 71 -16.32 -0.27 0.56
C LEU A 71 -16.07 -0.16 -0.96
N GLY A 72 -14.85 -0.42 -1.44
CA GLY A 72 -14.50 -0.31 -2.86
C GLY A 72 -14.48 1.13 -3.39
N LEU A 73 -14.35 2.12 -2.51
CA LEU A 73 -14.39 3.54 -2.85
C LEU A 73 -13.03 4.09 -3.35
N LEU A 74 -11.96 3.30 -3.25
CA LEU A 74 -10.63 3.70 -3.69
C LEU A 74 -10.35 3.22 -5.11
N ALA A 75 -10.05 4.17 -6.00
CA ALA A 75 -9.70 3.84 -7.38
C ALA A 75 -8.35 3.11 -7.43
N MET A 76 -8.34 1.90 -7.98
CA MET A 76 -7.12 1.18 -8.31
C MET A 76 -6.42 1.91 -9.47
N VAL A 77 -5.16 2.29 -9.27
CA VAL A 77 -4.37 3.03 -10.25
C VAL A 77 -3.32 2.15 -10.93
N GLY A 78 -2.91 1.05 -10.29
CA GLY A 78 -1.96 0.09 -10.86
C GLY A 78 -1.58 -1.03 -9.90
N THR A 79 -0.52 -1.76 -10.24
CA THR A 79 0.14 -2.76 -9.38
C THR A 79 1.64 -2.47 -9.26
N VAL A 80 2.25 -2.97 -8.18
CA VAL A 80 3.68 -2.86 -7.91
C VAL A 80 4.20 -4.24 -7.48
N PRO A 81 5.24 -4.79 -8.12
CA PRO A 81 5.84 -6.05 -7.68
C PRO A 81 6.38 -5.95 -6.26
N VAL A 82 6.13 -6.97 -5.44
CA VAL A 82 6.71 -7.07 -4.08
C VAL A 82 8.23 -6.98 -4.13
N ALA A 83 8.85 -7.59 -5.14
CA ALA A 83 10.29 -7.57 -5.36
C ALA A 83 10.88 -6.17 -5.64
N ALA A 84 10.04 -5.19 -6.04
CA ALA A 84 10.47 -3.81 -6.27
C ALA A 84 10.41 -2.94 -5.00
N LEU A 85 9.82 -3.45 -3.91
CA LEU A 85 9.67 -2.73 -2.65
C LEU A 85 10.82 -3.07 -1.70
N HIS A 86 11.71 -2.11 -1.50
CA HIS A 86 12.82 -2.24 -0.57
C HIS A 86 12.47 -1.60 0.77
N PHE A 87 11.99 -2.40 1.72
CA PHE A 87 11.67 -1.94 3.08
C PHE A 87 12.94 -1.60 3.87
N ASP A 88 12.89 -0.51 4.64
CA ASP A 88 13.96 -0.16 5.57
C ASP A 88 14.04 -1.19 6.71
N ALA A 89 15.26 -1.63 7.04
CA ALA A 89 15.54 -2.62 8.08
C ALA A 89 15.15 -2.13 9.49
N THR A 90 15.08 -0.82 9.70
CA THR A 90 14.64 -0.19 10.94
C THR A 90 13.12 0.01 10.95
N HIS A 91 12.42 -0.92 11.61
CA HIS A 91 10.97 -0.86 11.91
C HIS A 91 10.02 -0.75 10.71
N ARG A 92 10.50 -0.88 9.47
CA ARG A 92 9.67 -0.76 8.26
C ARG A 92 8.80 0.51 8.30
N ALA A 93 9.39 1.62 8.73
CA ALA A 93 8.71 2.92 8.76
C ALA A 93 8.57 3.52 7.35
N SER A 94 9.35 3.01 6.40
CA SER A 94 9.35 3.43 5.00
C SER A 94 9.86 2.30 4.08
N PHE A 95 9.64 2.50 2.79
CA PHE A 95 10.26 1.70 1.75
C PHE A 95 10.70 2.59 0.58
N HIS A 96 11.63 2.06 -0.22
CA HIS A 96 12.01 2.63 -1.49
C HIS A 96 11.46 1.78 -2.64
N LEU A 97 10.91 2.43 -3.65
CA LEU A 97 10.43 1.81 -4.88
C LEU A 97 11.39 2.18 -6.02
N THR A 98 12.02 1.18 -6.63
CA THR A 98 12.97 1.33 -7.74
C THR A 98 12.33 1.12 -9.10
#